data_AF-A0A538CPZ3-F1
#
_entry.id   AF-A0A538CPZ3-F1
#
_cell.length_a   1.000
_cell.length_b   1.000
_cell.length_c   1.000
_cell.angle_alpha   90.00
_cell.angle_beta   90.00
_cell.angle_gamma   90.00
#
_symmetry.space_group_name_H-M   'P 1'
#
loop_
_entity.id
_entity.type
_entity.pdbx_description
1 polymer ?
#
loop_
_entity_poly.entity_id
_entity_poly.type
_entity_poly.pdbx_seq_one_letter_code
_entity_poly.pdbx_strand_id
1 'polypeptide(L)'
;MREKRVLRLPVQLEVLSGLIGIAIFGIVVYAGFAGVQTSTANLTPTVVYVLFWVGIPVLSFIFGDVFRPFNPWLAIGRGTGWLVKRVGAGADPIPYPNRLGRWPAAFGILAFAWVELAYTNKADPSTLSVMILAYAAAQIVGMSVYGTEAWSRFGDAFGVYFGLFSRLAPL
;
A
#
# COMPACT_ATOMS: atom_id res chain seq x y z
N MET A 1 24.24 3.77 -5.99
CA MET A 1 23.75 3.85 -4.60
C MET A 1 23.31 2.45 -4.16
N ARG A 2 24.08 1.82 -3.27
CA ARG A 2 23.90 0.43 -2.81
C ARG A 2 22.69 0.37 -1.85
N GLU A 3 21.63 -0.32 -2.25
CA GLU A 3 20.58 -0.78 -1.31
C GLU A 3 21.23 -1.79 -0.35
N LYS A 4 21.46 -1.38 0.91
CA LYS A 4 21.66 -2.34 1.98
C LYS A 4 20.32 -3.07 2.17
N ARG A 5 20.14 -4.22 1.52
CA ARG A 5 19.10 -5.19 1.89
C ARG A 5 19.49 -5.76 3.24
N VAL A 6 19.07 -5.11 4.33
CA VAL A 6 19.53 -5.49 5.68
C VAL A 6 18.98 -6.84 6.11
N LEU A 7 17.85 -7.32 5.60
CA LEU A 7 17.36 -8.67 5.88
C LEU A 7 16.76 -9.26 4.60
N ARG A 8 17.43 -10.26 3.99
CA ARG A 8 16.71 -11.20 3.11
C ARG A 8 15.83 -12.03 4.02
N LEU A 9 14.63 -11.53 4.33
CA LEU A 9 13.64 -12.32 5.04
C LEU A 9 13.44 -13.62 4.22
N PRO A 10 13.43 -14.79 4.87
CA PRO A 10 13.06 -16.03 4.20
C PRO A 10 11.75 -15.82 3.44
N VAL A 11 11.65 -16.35 2.22
CA VAL A 11 10.50 -16.15 1.32
C VAL A 11 9.17 -16.43 2.04
N GLN A 12 9.17 -17.37 2.98
CA GLN A 12 8.03 -17.69 3.84
C GLN A 12 7.57 -16.50 4.69
N LEU A 13 8.49 -15.73 5.28
CA LEU A 13 8.15 -14.54 6.06
C LEU A 13 7.64 -13.41 5.17
N GLU A 14 8.19 -13.21 3.97
CA GLU A 14 7.64 -12.23 3.03
C GLU A 14 6.21 -12.58 2.62
N VAL A 15 5.94 -13.86 2.33
CA VAL A 15 4.58 -14.33 1.99
C VAL A 15 3.65 -14.20 3.19
N LEU A 16 4.09 -14.59 4.39
CA LEU A 16 3.27 -14.51 5.60
C LEU A 16 2.92 -13.06 5.93
N SER A 17 3.89 -12.15 5.90
CA SER A 17 3.66 -10.71 6.12
C SER A 17 2.72 -10.13 5.06
N GLY A 18 2.87 -10.54 3.80
CA GLY A 18 1.96 -10.14 2.72
C GLY A 18 0.53 -10.63 2.95
N LEU A 19 0.36 -11.89 3.38
CA LEU A 19 -0.95 -12.46 3.73
C LEU A 19 -1.58 -11.75 4.93
N ILE A 20 -0.78 -11.40 5.94
CA ILE A 20 -1.23 -10.59 7.08
C ILE A 20 -1.71 -9.22 6.59
N GLY A 21 -0.96 -8.58 5.71
CA GLY A 21 -1.35 -7.31 5.08
C GLY A 21 -2.70 -7.41 4.35
N ILE A 22 -2.89 -8.46 3.54
CA ILE A 22 -4.15 -8.72 2.83
C ILE A 22 -5.29 -8.99 3.81
N ALA A 23 -5.05 -9.76 4.88
CA ALA A 23 -6.06 -10.06 5.89
C ALA A 23 -6.49 -8.80 6.65
N ILE A 24 -5.53 -7.97 7.09
CA ILE A 24 -5.82 -6.68 7.74
C ILE A 24 -6.61 -5.78 6.79
N PHE A 25 -6.21 -5.68 5.53
CA PHE A 25 -6.94 -4.91 4.52
C PHE A 25 -8.40 -5.40 4.37
N GLY A 26 -8.59 -6.71 4.26
CA GLY A 26 -9.92 -7.33 4.17
C GLY A 26 -10.78 -7.05 5.41
N ILE A 27 -10.20 -7.13 6.61
CA ILE A 27 -10.89 -6.81 7.87
C ILE A 27 -11.32 -5.34 7.90
N VAL A 28 -10.45 -4.42 7.49
CA VAL A 28 -10.74 -2.97 7.48
C VAL A 28 -11.87 -2.65 6.50
N VAL A 29 -11.84 -3.22 5.30
CA VAL A 29 -12.91 -3.03 4.31
C VAL A 29 -14.22 -3.66 4.79
N TYR A 30 -14.16 -4.87 5.34
CA TYR A 30 -15.34 -5.54 5.90
C TYR A 30 -15.95 -4.75 7.06
N ALA A 31 -15.13 -4.28 8.00
CA ALA A 31 -15.59 -3.47 9.13
C ALA A 31 -16.20 -2.14 8.67
N GLY A 32 -15.72 -1.56 7.56
CA GLY A 32 -16.27 -0.31 7.07
C GLY A 32 -17.64 -0.46 6.39
N PHE A 33 -17.91 -1.59 5.73
CA PHE A 33 -19.24 -1.87 5.16
C PHE A 33 -20.21 -2.52 6.15
N ALA A 34 -19.76 -3.52 6.91
CA ALA A 34 -20.63 -4.32 7.80
C ALA A 34 -20.65 -3.82 9.25
N GLY A 35 -19.68 -2.98 9.65
CA GLY A 35 -19.62 -2.41 10.99
C GLY A 35 -20.55 -1.23 11.19
N VAL A 36 -20.56 -0.72 12.43
CA VAL A 36 -21.38 0.43 12.82
C VAL A 36 -20.94 1.65 12.02
N GLN A 37 -21.88 2.34 11.37
CA GLN A 37 -21.57 3.52 10.52
C GLN A 37 -21.31 4.80 11.32
N THR A 38 -20.94 4.65 12.59
CA THR A 38 -20.54 5.74 13.48
C THR A 38 -19.03 5.71 13.60
N SER A 39 -18.37 6.81 13.27
CA SER A 39 -16.91 6.90 13.14
C SER A 39 -16.14 6.53 14.41
N THR A 40 -16.73 6.75 15.59
CA THR A 40 -16.14 6.43 16.89
C THR A 40 -16.31 4.97 17.31
N ALA A 41 -17.25 4.25 16.69
CA ALA A 41 -17.53 2.84 16.97
C ALA A 41 -17.07 1.91 15.83
N ASN A 42 -16.55 2.47 14.74
CA ASN A 42 -16.03 1.70 13.62
C ASN A 42 -14.49 1.63 13.67
N LEU A 43 -13.95 0.45 13.40
CA LEU A 43 -12.51 0.21 13.35
C LEU A 43 -11.83 0.94 12.18
N THR A 44 -12.53 1.11 11.06
CA THR A 44 -11.97 1.54 9.78
C THR A 44 -11.32 2.93 9.83
N PRO A 45 -11.97 4.00 10.35
CA PRO A 45 -11.34 5.31 10.45
C PRO A 45 -10.12 5.30 11.36
N THR A 46 -10.16 4.60 12.50
CA THR A 46 -9.04 4.52 13.43
C THR A 46 -7.84 3.80 12.83
N VAL A 47 -8.05 2.67 12.14
CA VAL A 47 -6.93 1.96 11.50
C VAL A 47 -6.30 2.81 10.40
N VAL A 48 -7.11 3.50 9.59
CA VAL A 48 -6.61 4.26 8.44
C VAL A 48 -5.91 5.54 8.86
N TYR A 49 -6.52 6.34 9.74
CA TYR A 49 -5.96 7.62 10.14
C TYR A 49 -4.95 7.54 11.29
N VAL A 50 -5.10 6.58 12.21
CA VAL A 50 -4.19 6.48 13.35
C VAL A 50 -3.09 5.46 13.08
N LEU A 51 -3.45 4.21 12.84
CA LEU A 51 -2.43 3.15 12.71
C LEU A 51 -1.65 3.26 11.40
N PHE A 52 -2.35 3.43 10.29
CA PHE A 52 -1.75 3.44 8.96
C PHE A 52 -1.10 4.79 8.66
N TRP A 53 -1.82 5.89 8.84
CA TRP A 53 -1.30 7.22 8.49
C TRP A 53 -0.28 7.76 9.50
N VAL A 54 -0.46 7.55 10.80
CA VAL A 54 0.49 8.05 11.82
C VAL A 54 1.43 6.94 12.30
N GLY A 55 0.91 5.75 12.60
CA GLY A 55 1.69 4.66 13.17
C GLY A 55 2.78 4.15 12.22
N ILE A 56 2.47 3.91 10.94
CA ILE A 56 3.44 3.35 9.99
C ILE A 56 4.61 4.31 9.73
N PRO A 57 4.45 5.63 9.51
CA PRO A 57 5.60 6.53 9.40
C PRO A 57 6.50 6.53 10.62
N VAL A 58 5.93 6.53 11.83
CA VAL A 58 6.70 6.52 13.08
C VAL A 58 7.49 5.23 13.21
N LEU A 59 6.87 4.07 12.94
CA LEU A 59 7.56 2.80 12.90
C LEU A 59 8.62 2.76 11.81
N SER A 60 8.32 3.36 10.64
CA SER A 60 9.24 3.38 9.51
C SER A 60 10.49 4.23 9.80
N PHE A 61 10.30 5.31 10.55
CA PHE A 61 11.39 6.16 11.02
C PHE A 61 12.32 5.45 12.01
N ILE A 62 11.80 4.51 12.82
CA ILE A 62 12.60 3.79 13.82
C ILE A 62 13.25 2.53 13.24
N PHE A 63 12.49 1.75 12.46
CA PHE A 63 12.87 0.39 12.05
C PHE A 63 13.17 0.24 10.55
N GLY A 64 13.04 1.30 9.75
CA GLY A 64 13.14 1.25 8.29
C GLY A 64 11.83 0.83 7.61
N ASP A 65 11.87 0.34 6.37
CA ASP A 65 10.67 0.10 5.54
C ASP A 65 9.83 -1.10 6.03
N VAL A 66 9.03 -0.86 7.07
CA VAL A 66 8.10 -1.83 7.66
C VAL A 66 6.86 -2.03 6.80
N PHE A 67 6.51 -1.08 5.93
CA PHE A 67 5.29 -1.16 5.15
C PHE A 67 5.40 -2.14 3.98
N ARG A 68 6.53 -2.13 3.27
CA ARG A 68 6.73 -2.97 2.09
C ARG A 68 6.42 -4.46 2.29
N PRO A 69 6.84 -5.14 3.38
CA PRO A 69 6.49 -6.55 3.58
C PRO A 69 4.99 -6.79 3.89
N PHE A 70 4.29 -5.81 4.46
CA PHE A 70 2.85 -5.89 4.77
C PHE A 70 1.96 -5.26 3.69
N ASN A 71 2.55 -4.84 2.58
CA ASN A 71 1.84 -4.16 1.52
C ASN A 71 0.90 -5.14 0.78
N PRO A 72 -0.44 -4.97 0.89
CA PRO A 72 -1.39 -5.98 0.40
C PRO A 72 -1.42 -6.04 -1.12
N TRP A 73 -1.35 -4.90 -1.81
CA TRP A 73 -1.34 -4.87 -3.28
C TRP A 73 -0.02 -5.40 -3.85
N LEU A 74 1.12 -5.14 -3.18
CA LEU A 74 2.40 -5.75 -3.56
C LEU A 74 2.37 -7.28 -3.42
N ALA A 75 1.78 -7.79 -2.33
CA ALA A 75 1.62 -9.23 -2.11
C ALA A 75 0.74 -9.86 -3.19
N ILE A 76 -0.39 -9.22 -3.52
CA ILE A 76 -1.28 -9.65 -4.62
C ILE A 76 -0.53 -9.63 -5.95
N GLY A 77 0.16 -8.53 -6.29
CA GLY A 77 0.89 -8.39 -7.56
C GLY A 77 2.02 -9.41 -7.71
N ARG A 78 2.72 -9.76 -6.63
CA ARG A 78 3.75 -10.82 -6.65
C ARG A 78 3.13 -12.20 -6.82
N GLY A 79 2.02 -12.48 -6.13
CA GLY A 79 1.29 -13.75 -6.24
C GLY A 79 0.73 -13.99 -7.63
N THR A 80 0.08 -12.98 -8.22
CA THR A 80 -0.46 -13.06 -9.59
C THR A 80 0.65 -13.15 -10.61
N GLY A 81 1.72 -12.37 -10.48
CA GLY A 81 2.89 -12.45 -11.37
C GLY A 81 3.57 -13.82 -11.34
N TRP A 82 3.67 -14.45 -10.17
CA TRP A 82 4.18 -15.82 -10.03
C TRP A 82 3.27 -16.85 -10.72
N LEU A 83 1.95 -16.73 -10.53
CA LEU A 83 0.97 -17.63 -11.15
C LEU A 83 1.00 -17.53 -12.68
N VAL A 84 1.00 -16.31 -13.22
CA VAL A 84 1.03 -16.04 -14.66
C VAL A 84 2.31 -16.60 -15.31
N LYS A 85 3.46 -16.43 -14.66
CA LYS A 85 4.73 -17.04 -15.13
C LYS A 85 4.67 -18.56 -15.12
N ARG A 86 4.02 -19.16 -14.13
CA ARG A 86 3.88 -20.62 -14.02
C ARG A 86 2.98 -21.20 -15.11
N VAL A 87 1.97 -20.45 -15.54
CA VAL A 87 1.03 -20.86 -16.60
C VAL A 87 1.52 -20.45 -18.00
N GLY A 88 2.63 -19.70 -18.10
CA GLY A 88 3.22 -19.27 -19.37
C GLY A 88 2.39 -18.25 -20.15
N ALA A 89 1.45 -17.58 -19.49
CA ALA A 89 0.44 -16.70 -20.12
C ALA A 89 0.71 -15.20 -19.85
N GLY A 90 1.95 -14.80 -19.62
CA GLY A 90 2.31 -13.43 -19.25
C GLY A 90 2.71 -12.57 -20.43
N ALA A 91 2.11 -11.38 -20.55
CA ALA A 91 2.67 -10.29 -21.34
C ALA A 91 3.84 -9.66 -20.58
N ASP A 92 4.89 -9.26 -21.29
CA ASP A 92 6.00 -8.52 -20.69
C ASP A 92 5.51 -7.14 -20.21
N PRO A 93 5.82 -6.73 -18.97
CA PRO A 93 5.43 -5.42 -18.46
C PRO A 93 5.98 -4.28 -19.32
N ILE A 94 5.19 -3.22 -19.49
CA ILE A 94 5.62 -2.02 -20.22
C ILE A 94 6.70 -1.33 -19.38
N PRO A 95 7.85 -0.95 -19.97
CA PRO A 95 8.89 -0.24 -19.24
C PRO A 95 8.33 1.05 -18.64
N TYR A 96 8.54 1.23 -17.33
CA TYR A 96 8.01 2.38 -16.61
C TYR A 96 8.62 3.68 -17.17
N PRO A 97 7.80 4.62 -17.68
CA PRO A 97 8.33 5.82 -18.32
C PRO A 97 9.00 6.74 -17.30
N ASN A 98 10.26 7.11 -17.55
CA ASN A 98 11.03 8.03 -16.69
C ASN A 98 10.33 9.39 -16.47
N ARG A 99 9.46 9.81 -17.41
CA ARG A 99 8.68 11.05 -17.30
C ARG A 99 7.62 11.01 -16.20
N LEU A 100 7.05 9.83 -15.91
CA LEU A 100 6.08 9.68 -14.81
C LEU A 100 6.78 9.78 -13.46
N GLY A 101 8.05 9.39 -13.36
CA GLY A 101 8.83 9.53 -12.12
C GLY A 101 8.06 9.03 -10.90
N ARG A 102 7.88 9.89 -9.89
CA ARG A 102 7.06 9.64 -8.69
C ARG A 102 5.74 10.43 -8.67
N TRP A 103 5.32 10.99 -9.81
CA TRP A 103 4.08 11.76 -9.89
C TRP A 103 2.82 10.99 -9.49
N PRO A 104 2.64 9.71 -9.87
CA PRO A 104 1.48 8.95 -9.42
C PRO A 104 1.43 8.81 -7.90
N ALA A 105 2.59 8.58 -7.27
CA ALA A 105 2.69 8.52 -5.82
C ALA A 105 2.35 9.88 -5.16
N ALA A 106 2.86 10.98 -5.71
CA ALA A 106 2.57 12.33 -5.21
C ALA A 106 1.07 12.66 -5.30
N PHE A 107 0.43 12.31 -6.43
CA PHE A 107 -1.01 12.50 -6.60
C PHE A 107 -1.83 11.67 -5.60
N GLY A 108 -1.42 10.41 -5.35
CA GLY A 108 -2.08 9.57 -4.34
C GLY A 108 -1.99 10.13 -2.93
N ILE A 109 -0.82 10.67 -2.53
CA ILE A 109 -0.66 11.33 -1.23
C ILE A 109 -1.51 12.61 -1.15
N LEU A 110 -1.51 13.42 -2.22
CA LEU A 110 -2.33 14.64 -2.29
C LEU A 110 -3.82 14.32 -2.16
N ALA A 111 -4.30 13.30 -2.88
CA ALA A 111 -5.67 12.84 -2.80
C ALA A 111 -6.02 12.36 -1.39
N PHE A 112 -5.13 11.61 -0.74
CA PHE A 112 -5.33 11.20 0.65
C PHE A 112 -5.39 12.40 1.61
N ALA A 113 -4.46 13.34 1.50
CA ALA A 113 -4.44 14.55 2.33
C ALA A 113 -5.71 15.41 2.12
N TRP A 114 -6.21 15.48 0.88
CA TRP A 114 -7.48 16.14 0.58
C TRP A 114 -8.66 15.46 1.30
N VAL A 115 -8.71 14.13 1.28
CA VAL A 115 -9.74 13.36 2.00
C VAL A 115 -9.64 13.58 3.51
N GLU A 116 -8.43 13.63 4.04
CA GLU A 116 -8.22 13.86 5.47
C GLU A 116 -8.60 15.28 5.91
N LEU A 117 -8.25 16.30 5.13
CA LEU A 117 -8.34 17.71 5.54
C LEU A 117 -9.60 18.41 5.07
N ALA A 118 -10.04 18.17 3.83
CA ALA A 118 -11.11 18.94 3.18
C ALA A 118 -12.43 18.18 3.05
N TYR A 119 -12.42 16.84 3.10
CA TYR A 119 -13.63 16.06 2.88
C TYR A 119 -14.54 16.03 4.11
N THR A 120 -15.76 16.55 3.95
CA THR A 120 -16.75 16.69 5.05
C THR A 120 -17.17 15.35 5.64
N ASN A 121 -17.28 14.31 4.82
CA ASN A 121 -17.70 12.95 5.24
C ASN A 121 -16.53 12.00 5.46
N LYS A 122 -15.33 12.51 5.79
CA LYS A 122 -14.12 11.70 6.01
C LYS A 122 -14.25 10.61 7.08
N ALA A 123 -15.24 10.75 7.95
CA ALA A 123 -15.47 9.86 9.08
C ALA A 123 -16.52 8.78 8.77
N ASP A 124 -17.16 8.81 7.59
CA ASP A 124 -18.10 7.78 7.15
C ASP A 124 -17.35 6.51 6.73
N PRO A 125 -17.51 5.38 7.46
CA PRO A 125 -16.76 4.16 7.19
C PRO A 125 -17.03 3.54 5.82
N SER A 126 -18.26 3.68 5.31
CA SER A 126 -18.67 3.12 4.03
C SER A 126 -17.98 3.83 2.86
N THR A 127 -18.05 5.17 2.84
CA THR A 127 -17.36 6.01 1.86
C THR A 127 -15.85 5.77 1.91
N LEU A 128 -15.26 5.73 3.11
CA LEU A 128 -13.84 5.49 3.29
C LEU A 128 -13.41 4.11 2.73
N SER A 129 -14.23 3.07 2.90
CA SER A 129 -13.98 1.74 2.35
C SER A 129 -13.98 1.72 0.83
N VAL A 130 -14.92 2.44 0.19
CA VAL A 130 -14.95 2.59 -1.27
C VAL A 130 -13.67 3.27 -1.77
N MET A 131 -13.19 4.30 -1.08
CA MET A 131 -11.96 5.00 -1.46
C MET A 131 -10.72 4.11 -1.32
N ILE A 132 -10.63 3.30 -0.26
CA ILE A 132 -9.54 2.33 -0.09
C ILE A 132 -9.57 1.29 -1.21
N LEU A 133 -10.74 0.77 -1.56
CA LEU A 133 -10.88 -0.19 -2.66
C LEU A 133 -10.48 0.42 -4.00
N ALA A 134 -10.91 1.65 -4.28
CA ALA A 134 -10.53 2.37 -5.49
C ALA A 134 -9.00 2.58 -5.57
N TYR A 135 -8.38 2.93 -4.45
CA TYR A 135 -6.92 3.03 -4.35
C TYR A 135 -6.24 1.68 -4.62
N ALA A 136 -6.69 0.60 -3.97
CA ALA A 136 -6.13 -0.73 -4.17
C ALA A 136 -6.26 -1.20 -5.63
N ALA A 137 -7.41 -0.95 -6.26
CA ALA A 137 -7.63 -1.25 -7.67
C ALA A 137 -6.64 -0.47 -8.57
N ALA A 138 -6.45 0.82 -8.31
CA ALA A 138 -5.47 1.62 -9.05
C ALA A 138 -4.05 1.06 -8.93
N GLN A 139 -3.66 0.55 -7.76
CA GLN A 139 -2.34 -0.05 -7.58
C GLN A 139 -2.19 -1.40 -8.26
N ILE A 140 -3.22 -2.24 -8.24
CA ILE A 140 -3.20 -3.52 -8.97
C ILE A 140 -3.11 -3.29 -10.48
N VAL A 141 -3.87 -2.32 -11.02
CA VAL A 141 -3.81 -1.95 -12.44
C VAL A 141 -2.45 -1.37 -12.81
N GLY A 142 -1.89 -0.48 -11.99
CA GLY A 142 -0.56 0.05 -12.25
C GLY A 142 0.52 -1.04 -12.23
N MET A 143 0.42 -2.00 -11.31
CA MET A 143 1.32 -3.15 -11.25
C MET A 143 1.17 -4.11 -12.44
N SER A 144 -0.04 -4.29 -12.97
CA SER A 144 -0.25 -5.17 -14.14
C SER A 144 0.30 -4.56 -15.43
N VAL A 145 0.24 -3.23 -15.58
CA VAL A 145 0.71 -2.53 -16.77
C VAL A 145 2.24 -2.33 -16.75
N TYR A 146 2.77 -1.80 -15.65
CA TYR A 146 4.19 -1.37 -15.57
C TYR A 146 5.11 -2.36 -14.85
N GLY A 147 4.53 -3.43 -14.31
CA GLY A 147 5.24 -4.43 -13.52
C GLY A 147 5.24 -4.12 -12.03
N THR A 148 5.16 -5.18 -11.24
CA THR A 148 4.96 -5.13 -9.80
C THR A 148 6.04 -4.33 -9.06
N GLU A 149 7.32 -4.58 -9.35
CA GLU A 149 8.44 -3.91 -8.65
C GLU A 149 8.63 -2.46 -9.10
N ALA A 150 8.42 -2.16 -10.39
CA ALA A 150 8.55 -0.79 -10.88
C ALA A 150 7.43 0.10 -10.31
N TRP A 151 6.18 -0.37 -10.37
CA TRP A 151 5.05 0.37 -9.82
C TRP A 151 5.15 0.53 -8.30
N SER A 152 5.49 -0.52 -7.55
CA SER A 152 5.67 -0.42 -6.10
C SER A 152 6.74 0.59 -5.69
N ARG A 153 7.79 0.76 -6.49
CA ARG A 153 8.89 1.67 -6.18
C ARG A 153 8.60 3.14 -6.51
N PHE A 154 7.73 3.39 -7.48
CA PHE A 154 7.54 4.74 -8.05
C PHE A 154 6.10 5.25 -8.00
N GLY A 155 5.11 4.37 -8.17
CA GLY A 155 3.69 4.71 -8.24
C GLY A 155 2.92 4.47 -6.94
N ASP A 156 3.44 3.64 -6.04
CA ASP A 156 2.83 3.43 -4.72
C ASP A 156 2.98 4.67 -3.82
N ALA A 157 1.89 5.41 -3.66
CA ALA A 157 1.84 6.62 -2.84
C ALA A 157 2.39 6.40 -1.42
N PHE A 158 1.90 5.37 -0.73
CA PHE A 158 2.26 5.10 0.65
C PHE A 158 3.61 4.42 0.76
N GLY A 159 3.92 3.49 -0.15
CA GLY A 159 5.26 2.88 -0.23
C GLY A 159 6.37 3.91 -0.45
N VAL A 160 6.15 4.88 -1.34
CA VAL A 160 7.11 5.97 -1.58
C VAL A 160 7.19 6.90 -0.38
N TYR A 161 6.05 7.26 0.24
CA TYR A 161 6.00 8.12 1.42
C TYR A 161 6.73 7.50 2.62
N PHE A 162 6.35 6.28 3.03
CA PHE A 162 6.99 5.59 4.15
C PHE A 162 8.46 5.25 3.86
N GLY A 163 8.78 4.95 2.60
CA GLY A 163 10.16 4.76 2.15
C GLY A 163 11.02 6.03 2.25
N LEU A 164 10.43 7.23 2.22
CA LEU A 164 11.16 8.48 2.51
C LEU A 164 11.49 8.59 4.00
N PHE A 165 10.54 8.31 4.90
CA PHE A 165 10.80 8.29 6.36
C PHE A 165 11.83 7.22 6.75
N SER A 166 11.75 6.06 6.11
CA SER A 166 12.70 4.96 6.31
C SER A 166 14.13 5.34 5.97
N ARG A 167 14.36 6.32 5.08
CA ARG A 167 15.72 6.80 4.74
C ARG A 167 16.30 7.73 5.80
N LEU A 168 15.45 8.29 6.66
CA LEU A 168 15.86 9.09 7.81
C LEU A 168 16.09 8.21 9.04
N ALA A 169 15.70 6.92 8.97
CA ALA A 169 15.94 5.98 10.05
C ALA A 169 17.45 5.77 10.25
N PRO A 170 17.91 5.70 11.51
CA PRO A 170 19.31 5.46 11.82
C PRO A 170 19.78 4.03 11.51
N LEU A 171 18.86 3.09 11.25
CA LEU A 171 19.10 1.67 11.00
C LEU A 171 19.08 1.31 9.50
#